data_AF-A0A958BF39-F1
#
_entry.id   AF-A0A958BF39-F1
#
_cell.length_a   1.000
_cell.length_b   1.000
_cell.length_c   1.000
_cell.angle_alpha   90.00
_cell.angle_beta   90.00
_cell.angle_gamma   90.00
#
_symmetry.space_group_name_H-M   'P 1'
#
loop_
_entity.id
_entity.type
_entity.pdbx_description
1 polymer ?
#
loop_
_entity_poly.entity_id
_entity_poly.type
_entity_poly.pdbx_seq_one_letter_code
_entity_poly.pdbx_strand_id
1 'polypeptide(L)'
;MIALDGSHRWGGAALVAGSLLFFLNKVDDMSRLFLGRRIPDLISGEDIPLILVGQLCLFIGFAGMYRAYVTRLKRPGRIALRLLCGGGMLLALGHVTFMIFPAGMFSASWVAGLEYAYLLVAVGLLLVFIGLIGLGSLNLRRPLLGPWPWLPLATGIAGFVGFALLKGEAITAGFLLFRTLFALGLVALGFGLWRGPSTSRLP
;
A
#
# COMPACT_ATOMS: atom_id res chain seq x y z
N MET A 1 11.17 10.09 -27.43
CA MET A 1 11.78 10.28 -26.10
C MET A 1 10.72 10.99 -25.25
N ILE A 2 10.02 10.29 -24.36
CA ILE A 2 8.97 10.92 -23.52
C ILE A 2 9.69 11.48 -22.30
N ALA A 3 9.76 12.81 -22.20
CA ALA A 3 10.27 13.49 -21.03
C ALA A 3 9.54 12.95 -19.79
N LEU A 4 10.30 12.38 -18.87
CA LEU A 4 9.79 12.00 -17.56
C LEU A 4 9.55 13.31 -16.79
N ASP A 5 8.34 13.86 -16.90
CA ASP A 5 7.89 14.96 -16.05
C ASP A 5 8.28 14.66 -14.60
N GLY A 6 8.85 15.63 -13.88
CA GLY A 6 9.28 15.48 -12.48
C GLY A 6 8.19 14.97 -11.52
N SER A 7 6.94 14.91 -11.99
CA SER A 7 5.78 14.29 -11.34
C SER A 7 6.03 12.86 -10.84
N HIS A 8 6.84 12.04 -11.54
CA HIS A 8 7.16 10.68 -11.07
C HIS A 8 7.99 10.68 -9.78
N ARG A 9 8.91 11.66 -9.60
CA ARG A 9 9.73 11.77 -8.39
C ARG A 9 8.87 12.14 -7.18
N TRP A 10 7.94 13.10 -7.37
CA TRP A 10 6.98 13.48 -6.35
C TRP A 10 6.01 12.35 -5.99
N GLY A 11 5.53 11.60 -6.99
CA GLY A 11 4.73 10.39 -6.75
C GLY A 11 5.49 9.32 -5.98
N GLY A 12 6.75 9.07 -6.33
CA GLY A 12 7.62 8.15 -5.60
C GLY A 12 7.85 8.58 -4.16
N ALA A 13 8.21 9.85 -3.93
CA ALA A 13 8.38 10.42 -2.61
C ALA A 13 7.10 10.32 -1.76
N ALA A 14 5.94 10.63 -2.33
CA ALA A 14 4.65 10.50 -1.67
C ALA A 14 4.35 9.03 -1.30
N LEU A 15 4.62 8.08 -2.20
CA LEU A 15 4.43 6.65 -1.92
C LEU A 15 5.36 6.16 -0.80
N VAL A 16 6.63 6.59 -0.79
CA VAL A 16 7.58 6.30 0.29
C VAL A 16 7.09 6.87 1.60
N ALA A 17 6.75 8.17 1.64
CA ALA A 17 6.30 8.84 2.86
C ALA A 17 5.04 8.18 3.43
N GLY A 18 4.01 7.97 2.59
CA GLY A 18 2.77 7.33 3.02
C GLY A 18 2.97 5.90 3.52
N SER A 19 3.80 5.12 2.83
CA SER A 19 4.10 3.73 3.23
C SER A 19 4.96 3.67 4.48
N LEU A 20 5.84 4.64 4.70
CA LEU A 20 6.65 4.76 5.91
C LEU A 20 5.80 5.13 7.11
N LEU A 21 4.88 6.10 6.97
CA LEU A 21 3.92 6.46 8.02
C LEU A 21 3.05 5.24 8.40
N PHE A 22 2.60 4.47 7.41
CA PHE A 22 1.88 3.21 7.65
C PHE A 22 2.75 2.18 8.38
N PHE A 23 4.02 2.01 7.97
CA PHE A 23 4.96 1.10 8.62
C PHE A 23 5.23 1.48 10.07
N LEU A 24 5.52 2.75 10.36
CA LEU A 24 5.82 3.24 11.71
C LEU A 24 4.64 3.02 12.66
N ASN A 25 3.41 3.30 12.19
CA ASN A 25 2.18 2.96 12.92
C ASN A 25 2.12 1.45 13.25
N LYS A 26 2.54 0.58 12.31
CA LYS A 26 2.48 -0.87 12.52
C LYS A 26 3.57 -1.39 13.43
N VAL A 27 4.71 -0.72 13.49
CA VAL A 27 5.74 -1.00 14.49
C VAL A 27 5.28 -0.62 15.89
N ASP A 28 4.54 0.49 16.08
CA ASP A 28 3.95 0.83 17.38
C ASP A 28 2.89 -0.20 17.80
N ASP A 29 2.00 -0.60 16.88
CA ASP A 29 1.04 -1.69 17.10
C ASP A 29 1.75 -2.97 17.59
N MET A 30 2.86 -3.34 16.94
CA MET A 30 3.66 -4.50 17.35
C MET A 30 4.35 -4.30 18.70
N SER A 31 4.94 -3.14 18.98
CA SER A 31 5.58 -2.88 20.27
C SER A 31 4.58 -2.97 21.41
N ARG A 32 3.39 -2.40 21.23
CA ARG A 32 2.31 -2.50 22.22
C ARG A 32 1.90 -3.95 22.46
N LEU A 33 1.74 -4.73 21.40
CA LEU A 33 1.23 -6.10 21.49
C LEU A 33 2.29 -7.09 22.02
N PHE A 34 3.57 -6.92 21.69
CA PHE A 34 4.64 -7.86 22.07
C PHE A 34 5.48 -7.43 23.26
N LEU A 35 5.73 -6.13 23.42
CA LEU A 35 6.60 -5.60 24.48
C LEU A 35 5.79 -4.96 25.61
N GLY A 36 4.46 -4.92 25.50
CA GLY A 36 3.57 -4.31 26.49
C GLY A 36 3.81 -2.80 26.69
N ARG A 37 4.59 -2.16 25.81
CA ARG A 37 4.98 -0.76 25.93
C ARG A 37 4.80 -0.02 24.61
N ARG A 38 4.29 1.21 24.70
CA ARG A 38 4.32 2.17 23.59
C ARG A 38 5.76 2.61 23.35
N ILE A 39 6.09 2.95 22.10
CA ILE A 39 7.33 3.66 21.81
C ILE A 39 6.99 5.14 21.85
N PRO A 40 7.44 5.91 22.87
CA PRO A 40 6.97 7.27 23.14
C PRO A 40 7.13 8.26 21.98
N ASP A 41 8.05 7.96 21.06
CA ASP A 41 8.41 8.82 19.92
C ASP A 41 8.00 8.23 18.55
N LEU A 42 7.25 7.12 18.54
CA LEU A 42 6.76 6.51 17.31
C LEU A 42 5.30 6.93 17.05
N ILE A 43 4.95 7.06 15.78
CA ILE A 43 3.59 7.43 15.35
C ILE A 43 2.61 6.37 15.88
N SER A 44 1.88 6.75 16.92
CA SER A 44 0.80 5.95 17.49
C SER A 44 -0.38 5.95 16.54
N GLY A 45 -1.09 4.83 16.45
CA GLY A 45 -2.36 4.71 15.72
C GLY A 45 -3.49 5.64 16.21
N GLU A 46 -3.21 6.47 17.22
CA GLU A 46 -4.12 7.46 17.81
C GLU A 46 -3.92 8.88 17.22
N ASP A 47 -2.83 9.14 16.50
CA ASP A 47 -2.61 10.42 15.80
C ASP A 47 -3.37 10.46 14.47
N ILE A 48 -4.67 10.77 14.55
CA ILE A 48 -5.58 10.85 13.41
C ILE A 48 -5.04 11.78 12.30
N PRO A 49 -4.59 13.02 12.59
CA PRO A 49 -3.97 13.88 11.57
C PRO A 49 -2.85 13.21 10.79
N LEU A 50 -1.94 12.53 11.47
CA LEU A 50 -0.78 11.90 10.83
C LEU A 50 -1.18 10.68 9.99
N ILE A 51 -2.20 9.93 10.43
CA ILE A 51 -2.81 8.87 9.63
C ILE A 51 -3.43 9.45 8.34
N LEU A 52 -4.18 10.56 8.43
CA LEU A 52 -4.79 11.21 7.27
C LEU A 52 -3.72 11.69 6.27
N VAL A 53 -2.64 12.30 6.75
CA VAL A 53 -1.49 12.67 5.92
C VAL A 53 -0.89 11.43 5.25
N GLY A 54 -0.73 10.33 5.99
CA GLY A 54 -0.27 9.06 5.45
C GLY A 54 -1.15 8.54 4.31
N GLN A 55 -2.48 8.54 4.49
CA GLN A 55 -3.42 8.10 3.46
C GLN A 55 -3.41 9.01 2.22
N LEU A 56 -3.31 10.34 2.42
CA LEU A 56 -3.18 11.28 1.32
C LEU A 56 -1.88 11.06 0.52
N CYS A 57 -0.77 10.85 1.21
CA CYS A 57 0.52 10.51 0.60
C CYS A 57 0.43 9.20 -0.20
N LEU A 58 -0.21 8.16 0.33
CA LEU A 58 -0.45 6.90 -0.38
C LEU A 58 -1.31 7.12 -1.64
N PHE A 59 -2.40 7.89 -1.52
CA PHE A 59 -3.28 8.21 -2.64
C PHE A 59 -2.53 8.90 -3.79
N ILE A 60 -1.78 9.96 -3.47
CA ILE A 60 -0.92 10.68 -4.43
C ILE A 60 0.15 9.75 -5.00
N GLY A 61 0.74 8.90 -4.16
CA GLY A 61 1.76 7.93 -4.58
C GLY A 61 1.25 6.93 -5.61
N PHE A 62 0.07 6.33 -5.36
CA PHE A 62 -0.57 5.42 -6.32
C PHE A 62 -0.98 6.15 -7.61
N ALA A 63 -1.45 7.40 -7.54
CA ALA A 63 -1.75 8.21 -8.72
C ALA A 63 -0.50 8.49 -9.56
N GLY A 64 0.60 8.86 -8.90
CA GLY A 64 1.91 9.08 -9.51
C GLY A 64 2.43 7.82 -10.19
N MET A 65 2.35 6.67 -9.50
CA MET A 65 2.76 5.37 -10.06
C MET A 65 1.94 5.02 -11.31
N TYR A 66 0.62 5.22 -11.26
CA TYR A 66 -0.24 4.96 -12.42
C TYR A 66 0.19 5.81 -13.61
N ARG A 67 0.32 7.13 -13.41
CA ARG A 67 0.73 8.07 -14.47
C ARG A 67 2.10 7.73 -15.05
N ALA A 68 3.07 7.37 -14.21
CA ALA A 68 4.43 7.09 -14.64
C ALA A 68 4.55 5.84 -15.53
N TYR A 69 3.74 4.81 -15.26
CA TYR A 69 3.89 3.49 -15.88
C TYR A 69 2.78 3.09 -16.86
N VAL A 70 1.60 3.73 -16.85
CA VAL A 70 0.45 3.29 -17.67
C VAL A 70 0.76 3.26 -19.17
N THR A 71 1.53 4.21 -19.69
CA THR A 71 1.89 4.30 -21.11
C THR A 71 2.96 3.29 -21.53
N ARG A 72 3.71 2.73 -20.57
CA ARG A 72 4.84 1.80 -20.79
C ARG A 72 4.41 0.34 -20.83
N LEU A 73 3.18 0.05 -20.41
CA LEU A 73 2.69 -1.32 -20.24
C LEU A 73 1.79 -1.75 -21.40
N LYS A 74 1.95 -3.01 -21.83
CA LYS A 74 0.97 -3.68 -22.71
C LYS A 74 -0.36 -3.87 -21.95
N ARG A 75 -1.42 -4.24 -22.66
CA ARG A 75 -2.77 -4.47 -22.09
C ARG A 75 -2.78 -5.22 -20.73
N PRO A 76 -2.15 -6.40 -20.57
CA PRO A 76 -2.19 -7.12 -19.29
C PRO A 76 -1.51 -6.35 -18.16
N GLY A 77 -0.37 -5.71 -18.43
CA GLY A 77 0.32 -4.87 -17.45
C GLY A 77 -0.49 -3.63 -17.06
N ARG A 78 -1.19 -3.01 -18.01
CA ARG A 78 -2.10 -1.89 -17.71
C ARG A 78 -3.25 -2.31 -16.81
N ILE A 79 -3.81 -3.49 -17.01
CA ILE A 79 -4.87 -4.02 -16.13
C ILE A 79 -4.30 -4.24 -14.72
N ALA A 80 -3.17 -4.93 -14.59
CA ALA A 80 -2.54 -5.17 -13.30
C ALA A 80 -2.19 -3.85 -12.57
N LEU A 81 -1.67 -2.86 -13.30
CA LEU A 81 -1.38 -1.54 -12.75
C LEU A 81 -2.64 -0.79 -12.31
N ARG A 82 -3.74 -0.89 -13.06
CA ARG A 82 -5.05 -0.31 -12.66
C ARG A 82 -5.57 -0.94 -11.38
N LEU A 83 -5.49 -2.27 -11.27
CA LEU A 83 -5.91 -3.00 -10.07
C LEU A 83 -5.07 -2.59 -8.87
N LEU A 84 -3.75 -2.51 -9.04
CA LEU A 84 -2.83 -2.08 -7.99
C LEU A 84 -3.11 -0.64 -7.52
N CYS A 85 -3.07 0.33 -8.44
CA CYS A 85 -3.23 1.74 -8.10
C CYS A 85 -4.66 2.05 -7.63
N GLY A 86 -5.67 1.52 -8.33
CA GLY A 86 -7.08 1.71 -7.99
C GLY A 86 -7.41 1.06 -6.65
N GLY A 87 -6.94 -0.17 -6.41
CA GLY A 87 -7.07 -0.84 -5.12
C GLY A 87 -6.39 -0.08 -3.99
N GLY A 88 -5.18 0.44 -4.22
CA GLY A 88 -4.44 1.22 -3.23
C GLY A 88 -5.13 2.53 -2.85
N MET A 89 -5.71 3.23 -3.83
CA MET A 89 -6.55 4.42 -3.59
C MET A 89 -7.82 4.07 -2.81
N LEU A 90 -8.48 2.97 -3.18
CA LEU A 90 -9.69 2.48 -2.52
C LEU A 90 -9.40 2.12 -1.06
N LEU A 91 -8.27 1.48 -0.80
CA LEU A 91 -7.78 1.14 0.53
C LEU A 91 -7.55 2.40 1.37
N ALA A 92 -6.89 3.42 0.79
CA ALA A 92 -6.65 4.69 1.47
C ALA A 92 -7.95 5.41 1.84
N LEU A 93 -8.92 5.46 0.92
CA LEU A 93 -10.24 6.03 1.16
C LEU A 93 -11.01 5.27 2.26
N GLY A 94 -11.01 3.93 2.19
CA GLY A 94 -11.65 3.11 3.22
C GLY A 94 -11.07 3.35 4.61
N HIS A 95 -9.74 3.48 4.72
CA HIS A 95 -9.09 3.81 5.99
C HIS A 95 -9.47 5.19 6.54
N VAL A 96 -9.61 6.21 5.68
CA VAL A 96 -10.08 7.54 6.11
C VAL A 96 -11.50 7.47 6.65
N THR A 97 -12.40 6.71 6.00
CA THR A 97 -13.78 6.55 6.45
C THR A 97 -13.85 5.93 7.86
N PHE A 98 -13.01 4.94 8.19
CA PHE A 98 -12.96 4.37 9.54
C PHE A 98 -12.52 5.37 10.62
N MET A 99 -11.67 6.33 10.28
CA MET A 99 -11.11 7.30 11.24
C MET A 99 -12.06 8.45 11.55
N ILE A 100 -12.90 8.84 10.58
CA ILE A 100 -13.88 9.92 10.75
C ILE A 100 -15.08 9.48 11.61
N PHE A 101 -15.37 8.18 11.66
CA PHE A 101 -16.51 7.61 12.40
C PHE A 101 -16.05 6.59 13.44
N PRO A 102 -15.38 7.03 14.54
CA PRO A 102 -14.93 6.14 15.59
C PRO A 102 -16.10 5.50 16.35
N ALA A 103 -15.83 4.35 16.97
CA ALA A 103 -16.84 3.33 17.29
C ALA A 103 -17.94 3.69 18.33
N GLY A 104 -17.98 4.94 18.80
CA GLY A 104 -18.82 5.40 19.91
C GLY A 104 -20.01 6.28 19.52
N MET A 105 -20.29 6.48 18.23
CA MET A 105 -21.27 7.46 17.75
C MET A 105 -22.36 6.86 16.85
N PHE A 106 -22.82 5.63 17.12
CA PHE A 106 -23.65 4.87 16.18
C PHE A 106 -25.14 4.78 16.53
N SER A 107 -25.97 5.22 15.58
CA SER A 107 -27.33 4.70 15.39
C SER A 107 -27.33 3.59 14.33
N ALA A 108 -28.41 2.79 14.24
CA ALA A 108 -28.49 1.61 13.38
C ALA A 108 -28.19 1.86 11.88
N SER A 109 -28.44 3.08 11.35
CA SER A 109 -28.12 3.45 9.98
C SER A 109 -26.61 3.59 9.71
N TRP A 110 -25.80 3.82 10.73
CA TRP A 110 -24.35 3.98 10.62
C TRP A 110 -23.58 2.66 10.67
N VAL A 111 -24.17 1.62 11.29
CA VAL A 111 -23.59 0.26 11.27
C VAL A 111 -23.48 -0.26 9.83
N ALA A 112 -24.52 -0.01 9.00
CA ALA A 112 -24.45 -0.29 7.57
C ALA A 112 -23.32 0.49 6.87
N GLY A 113 -23.09 1.75 7.26
CA GLY A 113 -21.98 2.58 6.76
C GLY A 113 -20.59 1.99 7.06
N LEU A 114 -20.39 1.44 8.27
CA LEU A 114 -19.17 0.74 8.66
C LEU A 114 -18.94 -0.53 7.84
N GLU A 115 -20.00 -1.29 7.55
CA GLU A 115 -19.92 -2.50 6.72
C GLU A 115 -19.46 -2.14 5.29
N TYR A 116 -19.98 -1.05 4.71
CA TYR A 116 -19.52 -0.57 3.41
C TYR A 116 -18.06 -0.09 3.45
N ALA A 117 -17.63 0.60 4.51
CA ALA A 117 -16.22 1.01 4.66
C ALA A 117 -15.30 -0.22 4.79
N TYR A 118 -15.72 -1.24 5.54
CA TYR A 118 -15.00 -2.50 5.65
C TYR A 118 -14.92 -3.22 4.30
N LEU A 119 -16.03 -3.30 3.58
CA LEU A 119 -16.08 -3.87 2.24
C LEU A 119 -15.14 -3.11 1.29
N LEU A 120 -15.10 -1.79 1.39
CA LEU A 120 -14.22 -0.93 0.59
C LEU A 120 -12.74 -1.26 0.82
N VAL A 121 -12.34 -1.40 2.08
CA VAL A 121 -10.98 -1.82 2.48
C VAL A 121 -10.68 -3.24 1.97
N ALA A 122 -11.61 -4.18 2.15
CA ALA A 122 -11.44 -5.57 1.73
C ALA A 122 -11.30 -5.70 0.21
N VAL A 123 -12.15 -5.02 -0.56
CA VAL A 123 -12.08 -4.96 -2.02
C VAL A 123 -10.81 -4.26 -2.46
N GLY A 124 -10.45 -3.12 -1.85
CA GLY A 124 -9.22 -2.40 -2.16
C GLY A 124 -7.99 -3.27 -1.98
N LEU A 125 -7.92 -4.00 -0.87
CA LEU A 125 -6.84 -4.93 -0.57
C LEU A 125 -6.76 -6.09 -1.56
N LEU A 126 -7.90 -6.69 -1.92
CA LEU A 126 -7.97 -7.75 -2.94
C LEU A 126 -7.44 -7.26 -4.30
N LEU A 127 -7.87 -6.07 -4.72
CA LEU A 127 -7.40 -5.45 -5.97
C LEU A 127 -5.89 -5.18 -5.93
N VAL A 128 -5.36 -4.72 -4.79
CA VAL A 128 -3.91 -4.54 -4.60
C VAL A 128 -3.15 -5.86 -4.72
N PHE A 129 -3.65 -6.96 -4.13
CA PHE A 129 -2.98 -8.26 -4.25
C PHE A 129 -2.97 -8.79 -5.68
N ILE A 130 -4.12 -8.78 -6.35
CA ILE A 130 -4.21 -9.20 -7.75
C ILE A 130 -3.30 -8.32 -8.62
N GLY A 131 -3.29 -7.00 -8.36
CA GLY A 131 -2.43 -6.04 -9.03
C GLY A 131 -0.94 -6.31 -8.82
N LEU A 132 -0.50 -6.50 -7.58
CA LEU A 132 0.90 -6.77 -7.23
C LEU A 132 1.40 -8.09 -7.79
N ILE A 133 0.61 -9.16 -7.64
CA ILE A 133 0.96 -10.49 -8.14
C ILE A 133 1.00 -10.45 -9.67
N GLY A 134 -0.05 -9.93 -10.32
CA GLY A 134 -0.11 -9.82 -11.77
C GLY A 134 1.00 -8.96 -12.35
N LEU A 135 1.25 -7.78 -11.76
CA LEU A 135 2.30 -6.88 -12.20
C LEU A 135 3.69 -7.49 -11.92
N GLY A 136 3.88 -8.12 -10.77
CA GLY A 136 5.12 -8.81 -10.41
C GLY A 136 5.45 -9.99 -11.32
N SER A 137 4.46 -10.83 -11.65
CA SER A 137 4.64 -11.92 -12.62
C SER A 137 5.04 -11.41 -14.00
N LEU A 138 4.48 -10.27 -14.44
CA LEU A 138 4.89 -9.63 -15.68
C LEU A 138 6.30 -9.00 -15.58
N ASN A 139 6.61 -8.40 -14.43
CA ASN A 139 7.87 -7.74 -14.13
C ASN A 139 9.06 -8.72 -14.07
N LEU A 140 8.82 -9.95 -13.64
CA LEU A 140 9.80 -11.05 -13.68
C LEU A 140 10.16 -11.46 -15.11
N ARG A 141 9.17 -11.46 -16.02
CA ARG A 141 9.39 -11.82 -17.43
C ARG A 141 10.05 -10.70 -18.20
N ARG A 142 9.70 -9.46 -17.87
CA ARG A 142 10.24 -8.25 -18.49
C ARG A 142 10.38 -7.21 -17.37
N PRO A 143 11.59 -6.80 -16.98
CA PRO A 143 11.77 -5.81 -15.93
C PRO A 143 11.20 -4.46 -16.39
N LEU A 144 10.06 -4.09 -15.82
CA LEU A 144 9.26 -2.89 -16.07
C LEU A 144 9.37 -1.87 -14.93
N LEU A 145 9.51 -2.36 -13.69
CA LEU A 145 9.62 -1.57 -12.46
C LEU A 145 11.04 -1.65 -11.89
N GLY A 146 11.89 -0.73 -12.33
CA GLY A 146 13.20 -0.48 -11.70
C GLY A 146 14.12 -1.71 -11.62
N PRO A 147 15.10 -1.71 -10.70
CA PRO A 147 16.11 -2.76 -10.61
C PRO A 147 15.65 -4.04 -9.92
N TRP A 148 14.46 -4.06 -9.31
CA TRP A 148 14.00 -5.16 -8.44
C TRP A 148 12.78 -5.87 -9.04
N PRO A 149 12.98 -6.76 -10.04
CA PRO A 149 11.89 -7.34 -10.81
C PRO A 149 10.91 -8.19 -9.97
N TRP A 150 11.43 -8.84 -8.92
CA TRP A 150 10.67 -9.72 -8.03
C TRP A 150 9.89 -8.99 -6.93
N LEU A 151 10.23 -7.72 -6.64
CA LEU A 151 9.70 -7.01 -5.48
C LEU A 151 8.18 -6.87 -5.46
N PRO A 152 7.48 -6.49 -6.56
CA PRO A 152 6.02 -6.41 -6.54
C PRO A 152 5.38 -7.76 -6.21
N LEU A 153 5.95 -8.85 -6.74
CA LEU A 153 5.44 -10.20 -6.50
C LEU A 153 5.63 -10.61 -5.03
N ALA A 154 6.84 -10.44 -4.49
CA ALA A 154 7.12 -10.75 -3.09
C ALA A 154 6.22 -9.94 -2.14
N THR A 155 6.01 -8.65 -2.45
CA THR A 155 5.10 -7.77 -1.69
C THR A 155 3.66 -8.30 -1.74
N GLY A 156 3.17 -8.68 -2.93
CA GLY A 156 1.83 -9.22 -3.11
C GLY A 156 1.61 -10.55 -2.38
N ILE A 157 2.57 -11.47 -2.44
CA ILE A 157 2.51 -12.76 -1.75
C ILE A 157 2.55 -12.57 -0.24
N ALA A 158 3.47 -11.73 0.28
CA ALA A 158 3.55 -11.44 1.71
C ALA A 158 2.23 -10.84 2.23
N GLY A 159 1.65 -9.88 1.49
CA GLY A 159 0.32 -9.34 1.79
C GLY A 159 -0.76 -10.42 1.78
N PHE A 160 -0.83 -11.24 0.73
CA PHE A 160 -1.84 -12.30 0.64
C PHE A 160 -1.75 -13.30 1.80
N VAL A 161 -0.54 -13.77 2.15
CA VAL A 161 -0.34 -14.67 3.29
C VAL A 161 -0.78 -13.99 4.58
N GLY A 162 -0.36 -12.73 4.78
CA GLY A 162 -0.70 -11.94 5.96
C GLY A 162 -2.20 -11.72 6.15
N PHE A 163 -2.94 -11.43 5.08
CA PHE A 163 -4.34 -11.00 5.19
C PHE A 163 -5.38 -12.09 4.88
N ALA A 164 -5.04 -13.10 4.09
CA ALA A 164 -5.99 -14.14 3.66
C ALA A 164 -5.83 -15.46 4.43
N LEU A 165 -4.59 -15.86 4.73
CA LEU A 165 -4.27 -17.17 5.31
C LEU A 165 -4.16 -17.17 6.83
N LEU A 166 -3.89 -16.00 7.42
CA LEU A 166 -3.70 -15.83 8.85
C LEU A 166 -4.99 -15.28 9.50
N LYS A 167 -5.68 -16.10 10.32
CA LYS A 167 -6.92 -15.75 11.04
C LYS A 167 -6.88 -16.22 12.50
N GLY A 168 -7.30 -15.38 13.47
CA GLY A 168 -7.45 -15.75 14.89
C GLY A 168 -6.46 -15.08 15.85
N GLU A 169 -6.71 -15.18 17.15
CA GLU A 169 -6.00 -14.42 18.20
C GLU A 169 -4.52 -14.82 18.38
N ALA A 170 -4.19 -16.12 18.29
CA ALA A 170 -2.80 -16.63 18.39
C ALA A 170 -1.95 -16.34 17.13
N ILE A 171 -2.58 -15.83 16.06
CA ILE A 171 -1.98 -15.57 14.75
C ILE A 171 -1.62 -14.08 14.56
N THR A 172 -1.85 -13.25 15.59
CA THR A 172 -1.55 -11.80 15.60
C THR A 172 -0.10 -11.47 15.23
N ALA A 173 0.88 -12.26 15.68
CA ALA A 173 2.30 -12.03 15.37
C ALA A 173 2.63 -12.24 13.89
N GLY A 174 2.20 -13.36 13.32
CA GLY A 174 2.39 -13.64 11.91
C GLY A 174 1.65 -12.60 11.05
N PHE A 175 0.40 -12.29 11.40
CA PHE A 175 -0.40 -11.28 10.72
C PHE A 175 0.30 -9.92 10.70
N LEU A 176 0.79 -9.45 11.85
CA LEU A 176 1.50 -8.18 11.98
C LEU A 176 2.82 -8.18 11.23
N LEU A 177 3.59 -9.27 11.29
CA LEU A 177 4.85 -9.42 10.54
C LEU A 177 4.62 -9.30 9.03
N PHE A 178 3.68 -10.07 8.48
CA PHE A 178 3.39 -10.04 7.04
C PHE A 178 2.82 -8.69 6.58
N ARG A 179 2.01 -8.04 7.41
CA ARG A 179 1.54 -6.66 7.15
C ARG A 179 2.69 -5.65 7.13
N THR A 180 3.67 -5.85 8.01
CA THR A 180 4.89 -5.04 8.07
C THR A 180 5.77 -5.26 6.84
N LEU A 181 5.97 -6.51 6.42
CA LEU A 181 6.69 -6.85 5.19
C LEU A 181 6.00 -6.27 3.95
N PHE A 182 4.67 -6.31 3.91
CA PHE A 182 3.88 -5.68 2.86
C PHE A 182 4.14 -4.16 2.81
N ALA A 183 4.12 -3.48 3.97
CA ALA A 183 4.43 -2.05 4.07
C ALA A 183 5.85 -1.73 3.57
N LEU A 184 6.84 -2.50 3.98
CA LEU A 184 8.23 -2.35 3.51
C LEU A 184 8.36 -2.58 2.00
N GLY A 185 7.62 -3.55 1.46
CA GLY A 185 7.52 -3.77 0.02
C GLY A 185 7.00 -2.54 -0.72
N LEU A 186 5.95 -1.88 -0.20
CA LEU A 186 5.43 -0.64 -0.76
C LEU A 186 6.43 0.53 -0.67
N VAL A 187 7.16 0.66 0.45
CA VAL A 187 8.26 1.64 0.58
C VAL A 187 9.31 1.41 -0.51
N ALA A 188 9.74 0.17 -0.69
CA ALA A 188 10.74 -0.20 -1.69
C ALA A 188 10.24 0.05 -3.13
N LEU A 189 8.95 -0.17 -3.42
CA LEU A 189 8.33 0.20 -4.69
C LEU A 189 8.31 1.73 -4.88
N GLY A 190 8.02 2.50 -3.83
CA GLY A 190 8.10 3.96 -3.83
C GLY A 190 9.50 4.47 -4.17
N PHE A 191 10.54 3.87 -3.58
CA PHE A 191 11.92 4.18 -3.94
C PHE A 191 12.25 3.86 -5.41
N GLY A 192 11.72 2.75 -5.92
CA GLY A 192 11.85 2.39 -7.33
C GLY A 192 11.23 3.44 -8.26
N LEU A 193 10.05 3.95 -7.92
CA LEU A 193 9.40 5.04 -8.65
C LEU A 193 10.17 6.36 -8.52
N TRP A 194 10.66 6.69 -7.32
CA TRP A 194 11.37 7.94 -7.04
C TRP A 194 12.71 8.04 -7.78
N ARG A 195 13.46 6.94 -7.84
CA ARG A 195 14.73 6.87 -8.59
C ARG A 195 14.52 6.88 -10.10
N GLY A 196 13.29 6.64 -10.55
CA GLY A 196 12.94 6.52 -11.94
C GLY A 196 13.45 5.22 -12.58
N PRO A 197 13.04 4.92 -13.82
CA PRO A 197 13.54 3.78 -14.57
C PRO A 197 15.02 3.95 -14.89
N SER A 198 15.84 2.91 -14.70
CA SER A 198 17.25 2.94 -15.14
C SER A 198 17.31 3.11 -16.65
N THR A 199 17.87 4.21 -17.12
CA THR A 199 18.09 4.52 -18.54
C THR A 199 19.06 3.57 -19.23
N SER A 200 19.76 2.69 -18.50
CA SER A 200 20.78 1.78 -19.02
C SER A 200 20.26 0.47 -19.64
N ARG A 201 18.94 0.29 -19.79
CA ARG A 201 18.36 -0.93 -20.41
C ARG A 201 17.18 -0.64 -21.32
N LEU A 202 17.34 0.33 -22.21
CA LEU A 202 16.57 0.35 -23.44
C LEU A 202 17.45 -0.27 -24.53
N PRO A 203 16.96 -1.26 -25.31
CA PRO A 203 17.63 -1.62 -26.55
C PRO A 203 17.67 -0.43 -27.52
#